data_AF-A0A350QWP8-F1
#
_entry.id   AF-A0A350QWP8-F1
#
_cell.length_a   1.000
_cell.length_b   1.000
_cell.length_c   1.000
_cell.angle_alpha   90.00
_cell.angle_beta   90.00
_cell.angle_gamma   90.00
#
_symmetry.space_group_name_H-M   'P 1'
#
loop_
_entity.id
_entity.type
_entity.pdbx_description
1 polymer ?
#
loop_
_entity_poly.entity_id
_entity_poly.type
_entity_poly.pdbx_seq_one_letter_code
_entity_poly.pdbx_strand_id
1 'polypeptide(L)'
;MGGRPCGGARPDMGGLLSTGDERHILRAYGVQQMVRSTKKIRLSASLVLLVLLTAFLPAPAEAARLGYLEQMPIEAFAKLREIERHQLKIAEKFFLKGEYKAAAAEYDKFLTLYERSVGGPYSLLMWAHCQVKLRLVNTAVRDGFKSVVDYWPDSHEAVVASFMIGKCHLLNGEPSKADKVFAQLAEDFPKHSLATLSRVEMLGIASARKDLERQVELWTDIAFDTPKTRETAPHRSSAARSLATHFFQQDQFQKGVEALGTYYDQNRPEYLHAVHDVCNSVVSKLFRSSGTKSRAEKLGDSLISFVEKALPLDSKEKKDQARTHDLLERIADVQKSLDRDKQVLAAYERLGKVLGMDDDILGSMAAWHKGKKRIDQARAIYGRYKDKVNGLRAIASSYREEKNYEEAVRQYLSLIELDKDREDQWQRDVVGTWRDAAKWDKAIATYQTLLKVDPDRYSDYNWGIAECRERQSKWNEAILSYRQTDNFPEAYFRMAECHRHLKKWNEGLILLNQARSHDKVADRAQHRIAQFYEMSGQKEKAIKSFQVTCKKYPKSRYASISHAHLQTKYGISVTLGGATDE
;
A
#
# COMPACT_ATOMS: atom_id res chain seq x y z
N MET A 1 83.97 -5.75 -8.52
CA MET A 1 84.09 -4.62 -9.46
C MET A 1 82.93 -3.68 -9.12
N GLY A 2 83.07 -2.73 -8.18
CA GLY A 2 83.68 -1.39 -8.35
C GLY A 2 82.74 -0.52 -9.19
N GLY A 3 82.16 0.61 -8.78
CA GLY A 3 82.16 1.43 -7.58
C GLY A 3 81.18 2.61 -7.83
N ARG A 4 80.67 3.28 -6.79
CA ARG A 4 80.16 4.67 -6.90
C ARG A 4 81.34 5.64 -6.74
N PRO A 5 81.28 6.86 -7.30
CA PRO A 5 80.90 8.05 -6.50
C PRO A 5 80.05 9.08 -7.30
N CYS A 6 79.05 9.74 -6.70
CA CYS A 6 79.06 11.05 -6.01
C CYS A 6 79.40 12.29 -6.87
N GLY A 7 78.50 13.28 -6.84
CA GLY A 7 78.87 14.70 -6.65
C GLY A 7 78.74 15.63 -7.86
N GLY A 8 77.89 16.65 -7.74
CA GLY A 8 77.85 17.80 -8.65
C GLY A 8 76.74 18.79 -8.29
N ALA A 9 77.06 19.75 -7.44
CA ALA A 9 76.16 20.76 -6.89
C ALA A 9 75.90 21.96 -7.85
N ARG A 10 74.77 22.63 -7.60
CA ARG A 10 74.33 24.00 -8.01
C ARG A 10 75.44 25.08 -7.86
N PRO A 11 75.38 26.31 -8.41
CA PRO A 11 74.16 27.17 -8.55
C PRO A 11 74.08 28.12 -9.76
N ASP A 12 72.91 28.72 -10.00
CA ASP A 12 72.88 30.18 -10.17
C ASP A 12 71.52 30.76 -9.73
N MET A 13 71.60 31.90 -9.05
CA MET A 13 70.51 32.70 -8.48
C MET A 13 70.36 33.96 -9.33
N GLY A 14 69.14 34.36 -9.66
CA GLY A 14 68.89 35.75 -10.05
C GLY A 14 67.60 35.96 -10.81
N GLY A 15 66.58 36.48 -10.13
CA GLY A 15 65.39 37.02 -10.79
C GLY A 15 64.11 36.98 -9.96
N LEU A 16 64.08 37.74 -8.87
CA LEU A 16 62.83 38.18 -8.22
C LEU A 16 62.08 39.17 -9.14
N LEU A 17 60.77 39.34 -8.84
CA LEU A 17 59.74 40.20 -9.46
C LEU A 17 58.88 39.43 -10.48
N SER A 18 57.54 39.45 -10.50
CA SER A 18 56.50 40.12 -9.71
C SER A 18 55.16 39.56 -10.21
N THR A 19 54.18 39.42 -9.30
CA THR A 19 52.72 39.50 -9.52
C THR A 19 52.17 39.24 -10.94
N GLY A 20 51.51 38.10 -11.13
CA GLY A 20 50.74 37.78 -12.33
C GLY A 20 49.57 36.86 -12.01
N ASP A 21 48.43 37.47 -11.72
CA ASP A 21 47.11 36.89 -11.53
C ASP A 21 46.67 36.15 -12.82
N GLU A 22 46.91 34.83 -12.92
CA GLU A 22 46.47 34.03 -14.08
C GLU A 22 44.97 33.75 -14.01
N ARG A 23 44.23 34.73 -14.51
CA ARG A 23 42.80 34.65 -14.80
C ARG A 23 42.58 33.75 -16.01
N HIS A 24 41.99 32.58 -15.80
CA HIS A 24 41.48 31.76 -16.90
C HIS A 24 40.16 32.34 -17.41
N ILE A 25 40.24 33.06 -18.53
CA ILE A 25 39.12 33.51 -19.35
C ILE A 25 38.59 32.28 -20.08
N LEU A 26 37.30 31.98 -19.90
CA LEU A 26 36.54 31.09 -20.78
C LEU A 26 36.63 31.66 -22.20
N ARG A 27 37.47 31.05 -23.03
CA ARG A 27 37.55 31.39 -24.45
C ARG A 27 36.30 30.84 -25.14
N ALA A 28 35.60 31.74 -25.81
CA ALA A 28 34.45 31.50 -26.65
C ALA A 28 34.69 30.31 -27.61
N TYR A 29 33.98 29.21 -27.38
CA TYR A 29 33.78 28.19 -28.41
C TYR A 29 32.66 28.66 -29.34
N GLY A 30 33.01 28.87 -30.60
CA GLY A 30 32.15 29.41 -31.63
C GLY A 30 30.86 28.62 -31.82
N VAL A 31 29.75 29.32 -31.68
CA VAL A 31 28.42 28.89 -32.10
C VAL A 31 28.41 28.78 -33.63
N GLN A 32 28.55 27.57 -34.17
CA GLN A 32 28.17 27.31 -35.56
C GLN A 32 26.64 27.29 -35.66
N GLN A 33 26.09 28.23 -36.42
CA GLN A 33 24.68 28.23 -36.83
C GLN A 33 24.35 26.92 -37.56
N MET A 34 23.53 26.06 -36.95
CA MET A 34 23.03 24.85 -37.59
C MET A 34 21.93 25.19 -38.61
N VAL A 35 22.30 25.08 -39.89
CA VAL A 35 21.42 25.16 -41.04
C VAL A 35 20.42 23.99 -41.04
N ARG A 36 19.13 24.31 -41.26
CA ARG A 36 18.02 23.36 -41.42
C ARG A 36 18.26 22.43 -42.62
N SER A 37 18.37 21.13 -42.36
CA SER A 37 18.22 20.07 -43.36
C SER A 37 16.87 19.38 -43.15
N THR A 38 15.87 19.73 -43.95
CA THR A 38 14.60 19.00 -44.01
C THR A 38 14.71 17.90 -45.06
N LYS A 39 14.94 16.65 -44.64
CA LYS A 39 14.65 15.47 -45.47
C LYS A 39 13.37 14.81 -44.98
N LYS A 40 12.35 14.85 -45.85
CA LYS A 40 11.09 14.12 -45.70
C LYS A 40 11.39 12.62 -45.78
N ILE A 41 11.08 11.87 -44.72
CA ILE A 41 11.05 10.40 -44.75
C ILE A 41 9.57 9.98 -44.73
N ARG A 42 9.17 9.23 -45.75
CA ARG A 42 7.82 8.66 -45.91
C ARG A 42 7.62 7.55 -44.88
N LEU A 43 6.49 7.59 -44.17
CA LEU A 43 5.99 6.50 -43.35
C LEU A 43 5.59 5.31 -44.25
N SER A 44 6.04 4.11 -43.89
CA SER A 44 5.37 2.86 -44.25
C SER A 44 5.04 2.11 -42.95
N ALA A 45 3.74 1.85 -42.78
CA ALA A 45 3.13 1.21 -41.63
C ALA A 45 3.45 -0.28 -41.55
N SER A 46 3.60 -0.80 -40.33
CA SER A 46 2.95 -2.01 -39.80
C SER A 46 3.67 -2.50 -38.54
N LEU A 47 3.04 -2.43 -37.37
CA LEU A 47 2.91 -3.60 -36.49
C LEU A 47 1.92 -3.33 -35.35
N VAL A 48 1.06 -4.32 -35.13
CA VAL A 48 0.02 -4.45 -34.12
C VAL A 48 0.63 -4.56 -32.72
N LEU A 49 0.13 -3.79 -31.74
CA LEU A 49 0.26 -4.14 -30.32
C LEU A 49 -1.00 -3.73 -29.53
N LEU A 50 -1.58 -4.75 -28.90
CA LEU A 50 -2.79 -4.74 -28.09
C LEU A 50 -2.58 -3.89 -26.81
N VAL A 51 -3.36 -2.82 -26.62
CA VAL A 51 -3.36 -2.01 -25.38
C VAL A 51 -4.59 -2.37 -24.55
N LEU A 52 -4.34 -2.97 -23.37
CA LEU A 52 -5.31 -3.08 -22.28
C LEU A 52 -5.50 -1.69 -21.65
N LEU A 53 -6.61 -1.03 -21.96
CA LEU A 53 -7.04 0.20 -21.29
C LEU A 53 -7.47 -0.13 -19.85
N THR A 54 -6.64 0.24 -18.87
CA THR A 54 -7.11 0.51 -17.50
C THR A 54 -7.25 2.02 -17.34
N ALA A 55 -8.45 2.46 -16.97
CA ALA A 55 -8.77 3.86 -16.80
C ALA A 55 -7.97 4.45 -15.62
N PHE A 56 -6.97 5.27 -15.94
CA PHE A 56 -6.30 6.14 -14.97
C PHE A 56 -7.25 7.29 -14.63
N LEU A 57 -7.78 7.29 -13.41
CA LEU A 57 -8.29 8.52 -12.80
C LEU A 57 -7.07 9.42 -12.49
N PRO A 58 -7.06 10.70 -12.89
CA PRO A 58 -5.96 11.59 -12.54
C PRO A 58 -6.02 11.87 -11.03
N ALA A 59 -4.93 11.56 -10.34
CA ALA A 59 -4.69 12.04 -8.97
C ALA A 59 -4.70 13.59 -8.97
N PRO A 60 -5.13 14.23 -7.86
CA PRO A 60 -5.08 15.69 -7.76
C PRO A 60 -3.63 16.17 -7.93
N ALA A 61 -3.46 17.22 -8.72
CA ALA A 61 -2.16 17.82 -9.03
C ALA A 61 -1.55 18.44 -7.77
N GLU A 62 -0.69 17.70 -7.08
CA GLU A 62 0.33 18.30 -6.23
C GLU A 62 1.15 19.26 -7.08
N ALA A 63 1.36 20.49 -6.60
CA ALA A 63 2.21 21.45 -7.28
C ALA A 63 3.59 20.81 -7.53
N ALA A 64 4.02 20.74 -8.78
CA ALA A 64 5.33 20.20 -9.14
C ALA A 64 6.42 20.95 -8.35
N ARG A 65 7.31 20.21 -7.70
CA ARG A 65 8.45 20.73 -6.92
C ARG A 65 9.74 20.08 -7.41
N LEU A 66 10.84 20.83 -7.35
CA LEU A 66 12.17 20.31 -7.66
C LEU A 66 12.54 19.17 -6.69
N GLY A 67 13.12 18.10 -7.20
CA GLY A 67 13.67 17.01 -6.39
C GLY A 67 14.98 17.41 -5.71
N TYR A 68 15.46 16.59 -4.78
CA TYR A 68 16.72 16.83 -4.06
C TYR A 68 17.94 17.04 -5.00
N LEU A 69 18.01 16.29 -6.10
CA LEU A 69 19.09 16.40 -7.11
C LEU A 69 18.98 17.64 -8.00
N GLU A 70 17.88 18.40 -7.86
CA GLU A 70 17.54 19.54 -8.72
C GLU A 70 17.50 20.85 -7.92
N GLN A 71 17.75 20.80 -6.60
CA GLN A 71 17.73 21.95 -5.71
C GLN A 71 19.13 22.52 -5.52
N MET A 72 19.22 23.86 -5.48
CA MET A 72 20.46 24.55 -5.16
C MET A 72 20.65 24.60 -3.63
N PRO A 73 21.88 24.41 -3.11
CA PRO A 73 22.17 24.62 -1.69
C PRO A 73 21.78 26.02 -1.23
N ILE A 74 21.21 26.13 -0.03
CA ILE A 74 20.67 27.40 0.51
C ILE A 74 21.77 28.46 0.59
N GLU A 75 22.97 28.07 1.02
CA GLU A 75 24.14 28.94 1.15
C GLU A 75 24.62 29.45 -0.20
N ALA A 76 24.55 28.62 -1.25
CA ALA A 76 24.91 29.00 -2.60
C ALA A 76 23.85 29.96 -3.20
N PHE A 77 22.57 29.68 -2.96
CA PHE A 77 21.47 30.55 -3.39
C PHE A 77 21.50 31.94 -2.74
N ALA A 78 21.90 32.01 -1.46
CA ALA A 78 22.04 33.26 -0.72
C ALA A 78 23.12 34.18 -1.31
N LYS A 79 24.18 33.61 -1.90
CA LYS A 79 25.28 34.36 -2.53
C LYS A 79 24.95 34.91 -3.92
N LEU A 80 23.83 34.50 -4.53
CA LEU A 80 23.41 35.01 -5.82
C LEU A 80 22.98 36.48 -5.74
N ARG A 81 23.16 37.20 -6.84
CA ARG A 81 22.56 38.53 -7.03
C ARG A 81 21.05 38.38 -7.25
N GLU A 82 20.29 39.43 -6.97
CA GLU A 82 18.84 39.39 -7.14
C GLU A 82 18.42 39.09 -8.59
N ILE A 83 19.13 39.70 -9.55
CA ILE A 83 18.88 39.49 -10.99
C ILE A 83 19.17 38.03 -11.39
N GLU A 84 20.23 37.43 -10.83
CA GLU A 84 20.58 36.02 -11.05
C GLU A 84 19.50 35.09 -10.50
N ARG A 85 19.03 35.34 -9.26
CA ARG A 85 17.91 34.61 -8.68
C ARG A 85 16.65 34.70 -9.53
N HIS A 86 16.36 35.90 -10.05
CA HIS A 86 15.19 36.10 -10.91
C HIS A 86 15.30 35.28 -12.20
N GLN A 87 16.45 35.30 -12.87
CA GLN A 87 16.68 34.53 -14.08
C GLN A 87 16.58 33.01 -13.85
N LEU A 88 17.15 32.48 -12.74
CA LEU A 88 17.02 31.06 -12.40
C LEU A 88 15.56 30.66 -12.12
N LYS A 89 14.78 31.51 -11.44
CA LYS A 89 13.35 31.27 -11.21
C LYS A 89 12.54 31.20 -12.50
N ILE A 90 12.91 31.96 -13.53
CA ILE A 90 12.27 31.87 -14.86
C ILE A 90 12.55 30.48 -15.45
N ALA A 91 13.80 30.02 -15.45
CA ALA A 91 14.18 28.71 -15.95
C ALA A 91 13.50 27.57 -15.17
N GLU A 92 13.46 27.67 -13.84
CA GLU A 92 12.77 26.73 -12.94
C GLU A 92 11.26 26.65 -13.25
N LYS A 93 10.61 27.79 -13.50
CA LYS A 93 9.18 27.82 -13.85
C LYS A 93 8.91 27.02 -15.13
N PHE A 94 9.76 27.12 -16.14
CA PHE A 94 9.63 26.29 -17.35
C PHE A 94 9.90 24.82 -17.05
N PHE A 95 10.89 24.52 -16.21
CA PHE A 95 11.22 23.15 -15.81
C PHE A 95 10.04 22.46 -15.10
N LEU A 96 9.43 23.13 -14.12
CA LEU A 96 8.30 22.61 -13.35
C LEU A 96 7.03 22.44 -14.18
N LYS A 97 6.89 23.19 -15.28
CA LYS A 97 5.81 23.01 -16.27
C LYS A 97 6.06 21.86 -17.25
N GLY A 98 7.23 21.22 -17.21
CA GLY A 98 7.65 20.21 -18.18
C GLY A 98 8.07 20.79 -19.53
N GLU A 99 8.25 22.11 -19.64
CA GLU A 99 8.70 22.81 -20.84
C GLU A 99 10.24 22.76 -20.94
N TYR A 100 10.82 21.55 -20.94
CA TYR A 100 12.26 21.33 -20.76
C TYR A 100 13.15 22.00 -21.82
N LYS A 101 12.66 22.18 -23.04
CA LYS A 101 13.41 22.91 -24.08
C LYS A 101 13.52 24.39 -23.78
N ALA A 102 12.44 25.01 -23.30
CA ALA A 102 12.43 26.41 -22.87
C ALA A 102 13.27 26.58 -21.60
N ALA A 103 13.13 25.66 -20.64
CA ALA A 103 13.95 25.64 -19.43
C ALA A 103 15.45 25.55 -19.75
N ALA A 104 15.86 24.63 -20.63
CA ALA A 104 17.25 24.52 -21.07
C ALA A 104 17.75 25.83 -21.71
N ALA A 105 16.95 26.50 -22.54
CA ALA A 105 17.34 27.78 -23.13
C ALA A 105 17.54 28.89 -22.08
N GLU A 106 16.70 28.94 -21.03
CA GLU A 106 16.84 29.93 -19.97
C GLU A 106 18.03 29.63 -19.02
N TYR A 107 18.36 28.36 -18.78
CA TYR A 107 19.57 27.97 -18.06
C TYR A 107 20.85 28.25 -18.86
N ASP A 108 20.84 28.03 -20.17
CA ASP A 108 21.93 28.37 -21.08
C ASP A 108 22.15 29.89 -21.17
N LYS A 109 21.05 30.65 -21.22
CA LYS A 109 21.08 32.11 -21.15
C LYS A 109 21.69 32.60 -19.83
N PHE A 110 21.37 31.97 -18.69
CA PHE A 110 21.99 32.31 -17.41
C PHE A 110 23.52 32.15 -17.48
N LEU A 111 24.01 31.04 -18.05
CA LEU A 111 25.45 30.78 -18.19
C LEU A 111 26.14 31.83 -19.06
N THR A 112 25.47 32.26 -20.14
CA THR A 112 26.00 33.28 -21.05
C THR A 112 26.08 34.67 -20.40
N LEU A 113 25.07 35.03 -19.62
CA LEU A 113 24.98 36.36 -18.98
C LEU A 113 25.80 36.47 -17.70
N TYR A 114 25.97 35.36 -16.97
CA TYR A 114 26.54 35.32 -15.64
C TYR A 114 27.62 34.25 -15.52
N GLU A 115 28.54 34.23 -16.48
CA GLU A 115 29.60 33.24 -16.63
C GLU A 115 30.45 33.01 -15.36
N ARG A 116 30.68 34.06 -14.56
CA ARG A 116 31.45 34.00 -13.30
C ARG A 116 30.58 33.88 -12.05
N SER A 117 29.28 33.60 -12.20
CA SER A 117 28.36 33.48 -11.08
C SER A 117 28.57 32.18 -10.32
N VAL A 118 28.37 32.25 -9.00
CA VAL A 118 28.27 31.04 -8.15
C VAL A 118 27.07 30.16 -8.53
N GLY A 119 26.12 30.66 -9.33
CA GLY A 119 25.01 29.88 -9.89
C GLY A 119 25.33 29.15 -11.20
N GLY A 120 26.52 29.35 -11.77
CA GLY A 120 26.97 28.67 -12.99
C GLY A 120 26.87 27.14 -12.92
N PRO A 121 27.50 26.45 -11.96
CA PRO A 121 27.43 24.99 -11.86
C PRO A 121 25.99 24.49 -11.71
N TYR A 122 25.14 25.19 -10.94
CA TYR A 122 23.72 24.85 -10.79
C TYR A 122 22.94 24.99 -12.11
N SER A 123 23.17 26.08 -12.84
CA SER A 123 22.50 26.30 -14.12
C SER A 123 22.87 25.23 -15.14
N LEU A 124 24.15 24.86 -15.24
CA LEU A 124 24.60 23.81 -16.15
C LEU A 124 24.12 22.41 -15.72
N LEU A 125 24.10 22.14 -14.41
CA LEU A 125 23.50 20.93 -13.87
C LEU A 125 22.02 20.82 -14.29
N MET A 126 21.23 21.87 -14.08
CA MET A 126 19.81 21.87 -14.44
C MET A 126 19.57 21.82 -15.95
N TRP A 127 20.43 22.46 -16.74
CA TRP A 127 20.45 22.28 -18.19
C TRP A 127 20.63 20.81 -18.57
N ALA A 128 21.57 20.11 -17.93
CA ALA A 128 21.80 18.67 -18.15
C ALA A 128 20.58 17.83 -17.76
N HIS A 129 19.91 18.14 -16.63
CA HIS A 129 18.64 17.53 -16.25
C HIS A 129 17.57 17.72 -17.34
N CYS A 130 17.44 18.91 -17.93
CA CYS A 130 16.54 19.14 -19.07
C CYS A 130 16.87 18.21 -20.24
N GLN A 131 18.15 18.04 -20.58
CA GLN A 131 18.57 17.14 -21.67
C GLN A 131 18.17 15.68 -21.38
N VAL A 132 18.31 15.20 -20.13
CA VAL A 132 17.83 13.86 -19.74
C VAL A 132 16.32 13.74 -19.95
N LYS A 133 15.54 14.73 -19.54
CA LYS A 133 14.07 14.74 -19.72
C LYS A 133 13.65 14.80 -21.19
N LEU A 134 14.47 15.41 -22.05
CA LEU A 134 14.33 15.43 -23.51
C LEU A 134 14.83 14.15 -24.19
N ARG A 135 15.27 13.13 -23.41
CA ARG A 135 15.86 11.87 -23.90
C ARG A 135 17.19 12.05 -24.65
N LEU A 136 17.88 13.16 -24.41
CA LEU A 136 19.20 13.46 -24.96
C LEU A 136 20.30 13.08 -23.95
N VAL A 137 20.29 11.82 -23.51
CA VAL A 137 21.10 11.33 -22.37
C VAL A 137 22.61 11.49 -22.64
N ASN A 138 23.08 11.20 -23.85
CA ASN A 138 24.50 11.35 -24.19
C ASN A 138 24.95 12.81 -24.17
N THR A 139 24.09 13.74 -24.61
CA THR A 139 24.34 15.18 -24.55
C THR A 139 24.35 15.67 -23.10
N ALA A 140 23.40 15.20 -22.28
CA ALA A 140 23.38 15.49 -20.85
C ALA A 140 24.69 15.09 -20.17
N VAL A 141 25.21 13.90 -20.45
CA VAL A 141 26.46 13.41 -19.88
C VAL A 141 27.66 14.20 -20.39
N ARG A 142 27.84 14.29 -21.72
CA ARG A 142 29.05 14.86 -22.34
C ARG A 142 29.16 16.37 -22.14
N ASP A 143 28.08 17.10 -22.43
CA ASP A 143 28.10 18.56 -22.51
C ASP A 143 27.62 19.22 -21.21
N GLY A 144 26.84 18.49 -20.40
CA GLY A 144 26.26 18.97 -19.16
C GLY A 144 27.00 18.47 -17.92
N PHE A 145 26.66 17.27 -17.44
CA PHE A 145 27.15 16.74 -16.17
C PHE A 145 28.68 16.64 -16.12
N LYS A 146 29.33 16.12 -17.17
CA LYS A 146 30.80 16.04 -17.20
C LYS A 146 31.44 17.41 -17.15
N SER A 147 30.91 18.39 -17.89
CA SER A 147 31.37 19.77 -17.82
C SER A 147 31.25 20.36 -16.41
N VAL A 148 30.17 20.06 -15.68
CA VAL A 148 30.03 20.51 -14.28
C VAL A 148 31.18 19.95 -13.42
N VAL A 149 31.49 18.66 -13.56
CA VAL A 149 32.58 18.01 -12.85
C VAL A 149 33.95 18.57 -13.24
N ASP A 150 34.20 18.76 -14.54
CA ASP A 150 35.49 19.20 -15.06
C ASP A 150 35.81 20.67 -14.70
N TYR A 151 34.81 21.56 -14.73
CA TYR A 151 35.00 22.99 -14.46
C TYR A 151 34.81 23.40 -12.99
N TRP A 152 33.97 22.68 -12.23
CA TRP A 152 33.69 22.97 -10.83
C TRP A 152 33.80 21.72 -9.94
N PRO A 153 34.94 21.02 -9.91
CA PRO A 153 35.08 19.73 -9.22
C PRO A 153 34.77 19.79 -7.72
N ASP A 154 35.01 20.93 -7.07
CA ASP A 154 34.78 21.13 -5.63
C ASP A 154 33.33 21.57 -5.30
N SER A 155 32.46 21.73 -6.29
CA SER A 155 31.07 22.16 -6.09
C SER A 155 30.17 21.02 -5.61
N HIS A 156 29.09 21.36 -4.91
CA HIS A 156 28.05 20.39 -4.57
C HIS A 156 27.45 19.76 -5.84
N GLU A 157 27.27 20.58 -6.86
CA GLU A 157 26.74 20.20 -8.16
C GLU A 157 27.64 19.19 -8.89
N ALA A 158 28.96 19.20 -8.70
CA ALA A 158 29.85 18.18 -9.25
C ALA A 158 29.60 16.79 -8.65
N VAL A 159 29.27 16.72 -7.36
CA VAL A 159 28.86 15.46 -6.70
C VAL A 159 27.52 14.98 -7.27
N VAL A 160 26.55 15.89 -7.41
CA VAL A 160 25.25 15.57 -8.04
C VAL A 160 25.41 15.14 -9.49
N ALA A 161 26.23 15.85 -10.27
CA ALA A 161 26.52 15.56 -11.66
C ALA A 161 27.17 14.19 -11.83
N SER A 162 28.16 13.86 -11.00
CA SER A 162 28.80 12.54 -10.99
C SER A 162 27.80 11.42 -10.72
N PHE A 163 26.88 11.60 -9.76
CA PHE A 163 25.80 10.65 -9.51
C PHE A 163 24.87 10.51 -10.73
N MET A 164 24.52 11.63 -11.35
CA MET A 164 23.66 11.65 -12.54
C MET A 164 24.31 11.02 -13.77
N ILE A 165 25.64 11.09 -13.93
CA ILE A 165 26.37 10.35 -14.98
C ILE A 165 26.15 8.84 -14.80
N GLY A 166 26.26 8.33 -13.57
CA GLY A 166 25.97 6.92 -13.27
C GLY A 166 24.52 6.54 -13.61
N LYS A 167 23.55 7.37 -13.23
CA LYS A 167 22.12 7.16 -13.60
C LYS A 167 21.91 7.20 -15.12
N CYS A 168 22.60 8.07 -15.84
CA CYS A 168 22.53 8.14 -17.30
C CYS A 168 23.09 6.87 -17.97
N HIS A 169 24.18 6.31 -17.45
CA HIS A 169 24.67 5.00 -17.91
C HIS A 169 23.64 3.89 -17.70
N LEU A 170 22.91 3.88 -16.58
CA LEU A 170 21.80 2.94 -16.39
C LEU A 170 20.67 3.15 -17.40
N LEU A 171 20.28 4.40 -17.67
CA LEU A 171 19.28 4.73 -18.68
C LEU A 171 19.67 4.27 -20.09
N ASN A 172 20.97 4.28 -20.39
CA ASN A 172 21.52 3.78 -21.65
C ASN A 172 21.73 2.25 -21.68
N GLY A 173 21.39 1.52 -20.60
CA GLY A 173 21.59 0.07 -20.53
C GLY A 173 23.04 -0.35 -20.33
N GLU A 174 23.86 0.50 -19.70
CA GLU A 174 25.30 0.29 -19.48
C GLU A 174 25.64 0.09 -17.99
N PRO A 175 25.12 -0.95 -17.31
CA PRO A 175 25.26 -1.11 -15.86
C PRO A 175 26.72 -1.24 -15.40
N SER A 176 27.62 -1.81 -16.21
CA SER A 176 29.04 -1.91 -15.85
C SER A 176 29.75 -0.55 -15.85
N LYS A 177 29.29 0.42 -16.66
CA LYS A 177 29.83 1.79 -16.62
C LYS A 177 29.23 2.55 -15.44
N ALA A 178 27.93 2.39 -15.21
CA ALA A 178 27.26 2.97 -14.06
C ALA A 178 27.90 2.53 -12.74
N ASP A 179 28.16 1.23 -12.57
CA ASP A 179 28.78 0.66 -11.37
C ASP A 179 30.15 1.28 -11.07
N LYS A 180 31.00 1.46 -12.10
CA LYS A 180 32.30 2.14 -11.96
C LYS A 180 32.16 3.60 -11.51
N VAL A 181 31.22 4.34 -12.11
CA VAL A 181 30.98 5.75 -11.76
C VAL A 181 30.45 5.88 -10.33
N PHE A 182 29.53 5.00 -9.93
CA PHE A 182 29.01 4.98 -8.57
C PHE A 182 30.05 4.57 -7.53
N ALA A 183 30.91 3.60 -7.85
CA ALA A 183 32.02 3.20 -7.00
C ALA A 183 32.99 4.37 -6.77
N GLN A 184 33.39 5.05 -7.86
CA GLN A 184 34.27 6.22 -7.77
C GLN A 184 33.66 7.34 -6.91
N LEU A 185 32.39 7.67 -7.12
CA LEU A 185 31.70 8.69 -6.30
C LEU A 185 31.68 8.30 -4.82
N ALA A 186 31.44 7.03 -4.53
CA ALA A 186 31.39 6.51 -3.18
C ALA A 186 32.76 6.51 -2.47
N GLU A 187 33.85 6.44 -3.23
CA GLU A 187 35.23 6.55 -2.77
C GLU A 187 35.67 8.01 -2.57
N ASP A 188 35.35 8.88 -3.53
CA ASP A 188 35.73 10.30 -3.50
C ASP A 188 34.98 11.08 -2.41
N PHE A 189 33.70 10.74 -2.18
CA PHE A 189 32.81 11.48 -1.27
C PHE A 189 32.14 10.57 -0.23
N PRO A 190 32.89 9.81 0.58
CA PRO A 190 32.35 8.72 1.40
C PRO A 190 31.34 9.17 2.45
N LYS A 191 31.40 10.43 2.89
CA LYS A 191 30.48 11.03 3.87
C LYS A 191 29.26 11.72 3.25
N HIS A 192 29.20 11.86 1.92
CA HIS A 192 28.09 12.54 1.25
C HIS A 192 26.89 11.59 1.10
N SER A 193 25.66 12.10 1.20
CA SER A 193 24.44 11.28 1.09
C SER A 193 24.33 10.53 -0.25
N LEU A 194 24.85 11.13 -1.33
CA LEU A 194 24.90 10.51 -2.65
C LEU A 194 25.85 9.30 -2.72
N ALA A 195 26.88 9.22 -1.88
CA ALA A 195 27.72 8.02 -1.82
C ALA A 195 26.95 6.80 -1.29
N THR A 196 26.00 7.00 -0.38
CA THR A 196 25.07 5.94 0.04
C THR A 196 24.13 5.57 -1.09
N LEU A 197 23.55 6.56 -1.78
CA LEU A 197 22.67 6.28 -2.92
C LEU A 197 23.42 5.55 -4.05
N SER A 198 24.68 5.90 -4.31
CA SER A 198 25.55 5.18 -5.24
C SER A 198 25.70 3.71 -4.88
N ARG A 199 26.01 3.41 -3.60
CA ARG A 199 26.06 2.01 -3.12
C ARG A 199 24.71 1.30 -3.27
N VAL A 200 23.59 2.00 -3.08
CA VAL A 200 22.24 1.45 -3.28
C VAL A 200 21.95 1.16 -4.76
N GLU A 201 22.37 2.02 -5.69
CA GLU A 201 22.23 1.76 -7.13
C GLU A 201 23.11 0.58 -7.55
N MET A 202 24.35 0.50 -7.06
CA MET A 202 25.25 -0.64 -7.26
C MET A 202 24.62 -1.94 -6.71
N LEU A 203 23.95 -1.86 -5.56
CA LEU A 203 23.24 -2.99 -4.97
C LEU A 203 22.10 -3.45 -5.88
N GLY A 204 21.36 -2.52 -6.49
CA GLY A 204 20.34 -2.83 -7.48
C GLY A 204 20.91 -3.54 -8.72
N ILE A 205 22.09 -3.13 -9.19
CA ILE A 205 22.81 -3.79 -10.29
C ILE A 205 23.21 -5.22 -9.89
N ALA A 206 23.79 -5.40 -8.70
CA ALA A 206 24.20 -6.70 -8.18
C ALA A 206 22.99 -7.65 -8.01
N SER A 207 21.87 -7.16 -7.47
CA SER A 207 20.62 -7.92 -7.37
C SER A 207 20.08 -8.33 -8.73
N ALA A 208 20.09 -7.45 -9.74
CA ALA A 208 19.66 -7.78 -11.10
C ALA A 208 20.53 -8.88 -11.73
N ARG A 209 21.82 -8.91 -11.40
CA ARG A 209 22.79 -9.94 -11.83
C ARG A 209 22.74 -11.21 -10.98
N LYS A 210 21.96 -11.22 -9.90
CA LYS A 210 21.94 -12.28 -8.87
C LYS A 210 23.32 -12.54 -8.26
N ASP A 211 24.16 -11.51 -8.21
CA ASP A 211 25.49 -11.57 -7.60
C ASP A 211 25.34 -11.44 -6.09
N LEU A 212 25.30 -12.56 -5.38
CA LEU A 212 25.06 -12.57 -3.94
C LEU A 212 26.26 -12.07 -3.15
N GLU A 213 27.48 -12.35 -3.61
CA GLU A 213 28.71 -11.92 -2.93
C GLU A 213 28.79 -10.39 -2.92
N ARG A 214 28.57 -9.76 -4.08
CA ARG A 214 28.55 -8.31 -4.19
C ARG A 214 27.39 -7.68 -3.43
N GLN A 215 26.22 -8.33 -3.37
CA GLN A 215 25.10 -7.86 -2.55
C GLN A 215 25.44 -7.85 -1.05
N VAL A 216 26.11 -8.90 -0.55
CA VAL A 216 26.51 -9.00 0.86
C VAL A 216 27.57 -7.96 1.21
N GLU A 217 28.54 -7.74 0.32
CA GLU A 217 29.53 -6.66 0.45
C GLU A 217 28.84 -5.30 0.57
N LEU A 218 27.96 -4.95 -0.39
CA LEU A 218 27.27 -3.66 -0.40
C LEU A 218 26.29 -3.48 0.77
N TRP A 219 25.60 -4.54 1.22
CA TRP A 219 24.80 -4.45 2.44
C TRP A 219 25.66 -4.20 3.66
N THR A 220 26.86 -4.78 3.72
CA THR A 220 27.82 -4.55 4.80
C THR A 220 28.28 -3.09 4.81
N ASP A 221 28.77 -2.58 3.68
CA ASP A 221 29.21 -1.18 3.55
C ASP A 221 28.09 -0.19 3.92
N ILE A 222 26.87 -0.44 3.45
CA ILE A 222 25.74 0.45 3.74
C ILE A 222 25.36 0.37 5.22
N ALA A 223 25.36 -0.81 5.84
CA ALA A 223 24.98 -0.96 7.24
C ALA A 223 26.02 -0.39 8.20
N PHE A 224 27.31 -0.60 7.94
CA PHE A 224 28.40 -0.30 8.87
C PHE A 224 29.08 1.06 8.59
N ASP A 225 29.30 1.42 7.33
CA ASP A 225 30.22 2.51 6.97
C ASP A 225 29.51 3.79 6.48
N THR A 226 28.18 3.81 6.51
CA THR A 226 27.38 4.96 6.07
C THR A 226 27.11 5.96 7.21
N PRO A 227 27.27 7.28 6.97
CA PRO A 227 26.93 8.32 7.95
C PRO A 227 25.50 8.20 8.49
N LYS A 228 25.32 8.44 9.79
CA LYS A 228 24.02 8.30 10.47
C LYS A 228 23.17 9.57 10.37
N THR A 229 22.57 9.80 9.20
CA THR A 229 21.66 10.94 8.96
C THR A 229 20.22 10.48 8.74
N ARG A 230 19.29 11.44 8.66
CA ARG A 230 17.86 11.16 8.38
C ARG A 230 17.68 10.60 6.97
N GLU A 231 18.46 11.09 6.00
CA GLU A 231 18.39 10.73 4.58
C GLU A 231 18.90 9.30 4.34
N THR A 232 19.94 8.87 5.08
CA THR A 232 20.53 7.53 4.92
C THR A 232 19.84 6.46 5.77
N ALA A 233 19.06 6.86 6.78
CA ALA A 233 18.36 5.95 7.70
C ALA A 233 17.57 4.81 7.01
N PRO A 234 16.71 5.05 5.99
CA PRO A 234 15.97 3.96 5.35
C PRO A 234 16.90 2.96 4.64
N HIS A 235 17.97 3.44 4.03
CA HIS A 235 18.94 2.58 3.32
C HIS A 235 19.76 1.73 4.30
N ARG A 236 20.21 2.32 5.42
CA ARG A 236 20.91 1.60 6.50
C ARG A 236 20.02 0.53 7.13
N SER A 237 18.77 0.87 7.43
CA SER A 237 17.80 -0.10 7.99
C SER A 237 17.56 -1.27 7.04
N SER A 238 17.32 -0.98 5.75
CA SER A 238 17.10 -2.01 4.72
C SER A 238 18.32 -2.93 4.55
N ALA A 239 19.53 -2.35 4.47
CA ALA A 239 20.78 -3.10 4.36
C ALA A 239 21.03 -3.99 5.58
N ALA A 240 20.89 -3.44 6.80
CA ALA A 240 21.04 -4.19 8.05
C ALA A 240 20.10 -5.41 8.11
N ARG A 241 18.82 -5.23 7.74
CA ARG A 241 17.84 -6.34 7.70
C ARG A 241 18.15 -7.37 6.63
N SER A 242 18.61 -6.95 5.45
CA SER A 242 18.95 -7.84 4.34
C SER A 242 20.19 -8.67 4.66
N LEU A 243 21.22 -8.03 5.22
CA LEU A 243 22.44 -8.67 5.70
C LEU A 243 22.14 -9.67 6.83
N ALA A 244 21.31 -9.27 7.80
CA ALA A 244 20.89 -10.17 8.88
C ALA A 244 20.11 -11.38 8.36
N THR A 245 19.20 -11.16 7.41
CA THR A 245 18.47 -12.24 6.73
C THR A 245 19.43 -13.22 6.06
N HIS A 246 20.47 -12.72 5.38
CA HIS A 246 21.51 -13.56 4.78
C HIS A 246 22.25 -14.37 5.84
N PHE A 247 22.72 -13.75 6.92
CA PHE A 247 23.44 -14.46 7.98
C PHE A 247 22.58 -15.49 8.72
N PHE A 248 21.32 -15.20 9.01
CA PHE A 248 20.40 -16.18 9.59
C PHE A 248 20.14 -17.35 8.63
N GLN A 249 19.95 -17.06 7.34
CA GLN A 249 19.88 -18.11 6.32
C GLN A 249 21.16 -18.91 6.25
N GLN A 250 22.30 -18.38 6.70
CA GLN A 250 23.58 -19.05 6.77
C GLN A 250 23.91 -19.71 8.13
N ASP A 251 22.96 -19.79 9.08
CA ASP A 251 23.19 -20.29 10.46
C ASP A 251 24.26 -19.51 11.23
N GLN A 252 24.50 -18.25 10.83
CA GLN A 252 25.43 -17.33 11.48
C GLN A 252 24.65 -16.37 12.37
N PHE A 253 23.99 -16.91 13.40
CA PHE A 253 23.05 -16.17 14.25
C PHE A 253 23.66 -14.88 14.83
N GLN A 254 24.84 -14.97 15.42
CA GLN A 254 25.50 -13.83 16.06
C GLN A 254 25.79 -12.69 15.08
N LYS A 255 26.25 -13.00 13.86
CA LYS A 255 26.47 -11.98 12.83
C LYS A 255 25.17 -11.32 12.36
N GLY A 256 24.07 -12.07 12.32
CA GLY A 256 22.76 -11.50 12.00
C GLY A 256 22.25 -10.54 13.09
N VAL A 257 22.50 -10.88 14.35
CA VAL A 257 22.21 -10.02 15.52
C VAL A 257 23.06 -8.75 15.50
N GLU A 258 24.35 -8.87 15.18
CA GLU A 258 25.28 -7.73 15.02
C GLU A 258 24.88 -6.82 13.85
N ALA A 259 24.51 -7.40 12.71
CA ALA A 259 24.05 -6.66 11.54
C ALA A 259 22.84 -5.77 11.86
N LEU A 260 21.86 -6.27 12.62
CA LEU A 260 20.72 -5.46 13.07
C LEU A 260 21.13 -4.38 14.09
N GLY A 261 22.13 -4.67 14.92
CA GLY A 261 22.67 -3.72 15.91
C GLY A 261 23.36 -2.49 15.29
N THR A 262 23.66 -2.51 13.99
CA THR A 262 24.18 -1.33 13.26
C THR A 262 23.17 -0.19 13.15
N TYR A 263 21.87 -0.53 13.13
CA TYR A 263 20.78 0.43 12.95
C TYR A 263 19.91 0.59 14.20
N TYR A 264 19.55 -0.52 14.85
CA TYR A 264 18.66 -0.51 16.00
C TYR A 264 19.46 -0.40 17.30
N ASP A 265 19.06 0.51 18.20
CA ASP A 265 19.69 0.70 19.51
C ASP A 265 19.40 -0.51 20.40
N GLN A 266 20.46 -1.17 20.90
CA GLN A 266 20.35 -2.38 21.71
C GLN A 266 19.64 -2.17 23.06
N ASN A 267 19.57 -0.92 23.53
CA ASN A 267 18.88 -0.58 24.78
C ASN A 267 17.37 -0.35 24.58
N ARG A 268 16.90 -0.43 23.33
CA ARG A 268 15.53 -0.13 22.94
C ARG A 268 14.79 -1.41 22.54
N PRO A 269 13.51 -1.59 22.91
CA PRO A 269 12.73 -2.80 22.58
C PRO A 269 12.72 -3.14 21.08
N GLU A 270 12.79 -2.11 20.23
CA GLU A 270 12.78 -2.22 18.77
C GLU A 270 13.94 -3.08 18.23
N TYR A 271 15.08 -3.13 18.93
CA TYR A 271 16.19 -4.01 18.55
C TYR A 271 15.82 -5.48 18.69
N LEU A 272 15.29 -5.87 19.84
CA LEU A 272 14.86 -7.25 20.09
C LEU A 272 13.74 -7.65 19.12
N HIS A 273 12.79 -6.74 18.89
CA HIS A 273 11.71 -6.94 17.92
C HIS A 273 12.26 -7.16 16.52
N ALA A 274 13.22 -6.34 16.08
CA ALA A 274 13.86 -6.51 14.77
C ALA A 274 14.61 -7.85 14.66
N VAL A 275 15.38 -8.24 15.68
CA VAL A 275 16.07 -9.55 15.72
C VAL A 275 15.08 -10.69 15.62
N HIS A 276 14.03 -10.65 16.44
CA HIS A 276 12.98 -11.65 16.43
C HIS A 276 12.28 -11.76 15.08
N ASP A 277 11.76 -10.65 14.55
CA ASP A 277 10.89 -10.68 13.39
C ASP A 277 11.65 -11.08 12.12
N VAL A 278 12.89 -10.60 11.96
CA VAL A 278 13.74 -10.97 10.82
C VAL A 278 14.17 -12.43 10.93
N CYS A 279 14.64 -12.87 12.10
CA CYS A 279 15.11 -14.23 12.29
C CYS A 279 13.96 -15.25 12.21
N ASN A 280 12.81 -14.99 12.86
CA ASN A 280 11.66 -15.89 12.85
C ASN A 280 11.03 -16.03 11.45
N SER A 281 11.07 -14.98 10.63
CA SER A 281 10.71 -15.05 9.21
C SER A 281 11.61 -16.04 8.45
N VAL A 282 12.92 -16.04 8.74
CA VAL A 282 13.87 -17.01 8.16
C VAL A 282 13.61 -18.42 8.69
N VAL A 283 13.39 -18.59 10.00
CA VAL A 283 13.01 -19.87 10.62
C VAL A 283 11.79 -20.47 9.91
N SER A 284 10.71 -19.68 9.79
CA SER A 284 9.48 -20.07 9.09
C SER A 284 9.72 -20.48 7.64
N LYS A 285 10.57 -19.75 6.91
CA LYS A 285 10.90 -20.05 5.50
C LYS A 285 11.70 -21.35 5.38
N LEU A 286 12.72 -21.52 6.22
CA LEU A 286 13.58 -22.71 6.20
C LEU A 286 12.82 -23.97 6.66
N PHE A 287 11.89 -23.85 7.60
CA PHE A 287 11.15 -24.98 8.13
C PHE A 287 10.20 -25.61 7.09
N ARG A 288 9.70 -24.84 6.12
CA ARG A 288 8.81 -25.32 5.04
C ARG A 288 9.49 -26.30 4.08
N SER A 289 10.82 -26.28 4.00
CA SER A 289 11.59 -27.13 3.10
C SER A 289 12.26 -28.26 3.87
N SER A 290 12.01 -29.52 3.46
CA SER A 290 12.51 -30.72 4.17
C SER A 290 14.04 -30.70 4.36
N GLY A 291 14.79 -30.27 3.34
CA GLY A 291 16.25 -30.20 3.38
C GLY A 291 16.84 -29.13 4.31
N THR A 292 16.05 -28.17 4.79
CA THR A 292 16.51 -27.07 5.67
C THR A 292 15.86 -27.08 7.05
N LYS A 293 15.07 -28.11 7.36
CA LYS A 293 14.32 -28.20 8.62
C LYS A 293 15.21 -28.21 9.87
N SER A 294 16.27 -29.04 9.88
CA SER A 294 17.22 -29.10 10.99
C SER A 294 17.92 -27.74 11.23
N ARG A 295 18.23 -27.01 10.15
CA ARG A 295 18.78 -25.65 10.24
C ARG A 295 17.78 -24.68 10.85
N ALA A 296 16.51 -24.77 10.45
CA ALA A 296 15.45 -23.95 11.01
C ALA A 296 15.30 -24.18 12.51
N GLU A 297 15.34 -25.45 12.96
CA GLU A 297 15.26 -25.83 14.37
C GLU A 297 16.42 -25.22 15.17
N LYS A 298 17.67 -25.40 14.72
CA LYS A 298 18.86 -24.82 15.38
C LYS A 298 18.80 -23.29 15.45
N LEU A 299 18.39 -22.64 14.36
CA LEU A 299 18.25 -21.19 14.29
C LEU A 299 17.15 -20.70 15.25
N GLY A 300 16.01 -21.38 15.28
CA GLY A 300 14.91 -21.05 16.18
C GLY A 300 15.28 -21.26 17.65
N ASP A 301 16.03 -22.31 17.99
CA ASP A 301 16.54 -22.54 19.34
C ASP A 301 17.54 -21.45 19.78
N SER A 302 18.37 -20.98 18.85
CA SER A 302 19.26 -19.84 19.08
C SER A 302 18.47 -18.54 19.31
N LEU A 303 17.41 -18.31 18.53
CA LEU A 303 16.53 -17.16 18.69
C LEU A 303 15.77 -17.20 20.02
N ILE A 304 15.20 -18.36 20.40
CA ILE A 304 14.55 -18.54 21.69
C ILE A 304 15.53 -18.24 22.82
N SER A 305 16.75 -18.79 22.75
CA SER A 305 17.80 -18.52 23.75
C SER A 305 18.16 -17.04 23.85
N PHE A 306 18.14 -16.30 22.73
CA PHE A 306 18.35 -14.86 22.71
C PHE A 306 17.19 -14.11 23.40
N VAL A 307 15.94 -14.47 23.12
CA VAL A 307 14.77 -13.84 23.75
C VAL A 307 14.69 -14.18 25.24
N GLU A 308 15.01 -15.41 25.65
CA GLU A 308 15.05 -15.83 27.06
C GLU A 308 16.04 -14.99 27.88
N LYS A 309 17.22 -14.68 27.33
CA LYS A 309 18.21 -13.82 28.00
C LYS A 309 17.70 -12.38 28.23
N ALA A 310 16.70 -11.94 27.47
CA ALA A 310 16.14 -10.60 27.57
C ALA A 310 14.98 -10.51 28.58
N LEU A 311 14.53 -11.64 29.16
CA LEU A 311 13.48 -11.66 30.18
C LEU A 311 13.94 -10.96 31.47
N PRO A 312 13.07 -10.17 32.12
CA PRO A 312 13.34 -9.55 33.41
C PRO A 312 13.60 -10.60 34.50
N LEU A 313 14.53 -10.32 35.43
CA LEU A 313 14.86 -11.19 36.57
C LEU A 313 13.64 -11.44 37.47
N ASP A 314 12.87 -10.40 37.78
CA ASP A 314 11.56 -10.54 38.43
C ASP A 314 10.45 -10.29 37.40
N SER A 315 10.13 -11.35 36.65
CA SER A 315 9.10 -11.32 35.61
C SER A 315 7.68 -11.04 36.13
N LYS A 316 7.47 -10.95 37.46
CA LYS A 316 6.17 -10.70 38.09
C LYS A 316 5.97 -9.24 38.51
N GLU A 317 7.03 -8.43 38.56
CA GLU A 317 6.91 -7.02 38.92
C GLU A 317 5.98 -6.29 37.94
N LYS A 318 5.05 -5.49 38.47
CA LYS A 318 4.02 -4.79 37.69
C LYS A 318 4.59 -3.96 36.54
N LYS A 319 5.76 -3.35 36.72
CA LYS A 319 6.44 -2.54 35.69
C LYS A 319 6.93 -3.37 34.50
N ASP A 320 7.19 -4.66 34.72
CA ASP A 320 7.82 -5.57 33.77
C ASP A 320 6.83 -6.55 33.13
N GLN A 321 5.59 -6.64 33.63
CA GLN A 321 4.56 -7.56 33.14
C GLN A 321 4.31 -7.46 31.63
N ALA A 322 4.17 -6.25 31.10
CA ALA A 322 3.95 -6.04 29.66
C ALA A 322 5.13 -6.51 28.81
N ARG A 323 6.36 -6.29 29.29
CA ARG A 323 7.58 -6.76 28.63
C ARG A 323 7.71 -8.27 28.71
N THR A 324 7.45 -8.87 29.88
CA THR A 324 7.41 -10.32 30.08
C THR A 324 6.39 -10.97 29.13
N HIS A 325 5.22 -10.37 28.97
CA HIS A 325 4.18 -10.84 28.06
C HIS A 325 4.70 -10.88 26.60
N ASP A 326 5.17 -9.75 26.08
CA ASP A 326 5.72 -9.63 24.71
C ASP A 326 6.82 -10.66 24.44
N LEU A 327 7.76 -10.84 25.38
CA LEU A 327 8.88 -11.77 25.20
C LEU A 327 8.44 -13.25 25.20
N LEU A 328 7.50 -13.62 26.08
CA LEU A 328 6.98 -14.99 26.13
C LEU A 328 6.08 -15.32 24.93
N GLU A 329 5.31 -14.35 24.42
CA GLU A 329 4.56 -14.51 23.16
C GLU A 329 5.51 -14.70 21.97
N ARG A 330 6.60 -13.95 21.90
CA ARG A 330 7.65 -14.12 20.88
C ARG A 330 8.27 -15.51 20.92
N ILE A 331 8.55 -16.04 22.12
CA ILE A 331 8.99 -17.43 22.26
C ILE A 331 7.93 -18.39 21.70
N ALA A 332 6.65 -18.19 22.03
CA ALA A 332 5.56 -19.01 21.49
C ALA A 332 5.50 -18.93 19.95
N ASP A 333 5.71 -17.76 19.34
CA ASP A 333 5.70 -17.56 17.89
C ASP A 333 6.82 -18.30 17.16
N VAL A 334 8.01 -18.38 17.76
CA VAL A 334 9.09 -19.23 17.22
C VAL A 334 8.70 -20.71 17.30
N GLN A 335 8.12 -21.15 18.41
CA GLN A 335 7.64 -22.54 18.56
C GLN A 335 6.52 -22.87 17.55
N LYS A 336 5.61 -21.93 17.27
CA LYS A 336 4.57 -22.06 16.23
C LYS A 336 5.20 -22.21 14.84
N SER A 337 6.23 -21.41 14.55
CA SER A 337 6.96 -21.42 13.27
C SER A 337 7.68 -22.75 13.02
N LEU A 338 8.11 -23.41 14.10
CA LEU A 338 8.73 -24.74 14.10
C LEU A 338 7.73 -25.89 14.26
N ASP A 339 6.42 -25.62 14.24
CA ASP A 339 5.36 -26.63 14.40
C ASP A 339 5.50 -27.50 15.67
N ARG A 340 6.01 -26.91 16.76
CA ARG A 340 6.28 -27.58 18.03
C ARG A 340 5.09 -27.44 18.98
N ASP A 341 4.00 -28.14 18.66
CA ASP A 341 2.70 -28.02 19.35
C ASP A 341 2.80 -28.08 20.89
N LYS A 342 3.58 -29.03 21.43
CA LYS A 342 3.75 -29.20 22.87
C LYS A 342 4.42 -27.98 23.50
N GLN A 343 5.42 -27.42 22.82
CA GLN A 343 6.18 -26.26 23.29
C GLN A 343 5.39 -24.95 23.13
N VAL A 344 4.51 -24.84 22.13
CA VAL A 344 3.57 -23.71 22.03
C VAL A 344 2.65 -23.67 23.24
N LEU A 345 2.05 -24.81 23.61
CA LEU A 345 1.21 -24.90 24.80
C LEU A 345 2.00 -24.61 26.08
N ALA A 346 3.20 -25.16 26.22
CA ALA A 346 4.07 -24.89 27.36
C ALA A 346 4.44 -23.41 27.49
N ALA A 347 4.62 -22.69 26.37
CA ALA A 347 4.90 -21.25 26.38
C ALA A 347 3.69 -20.45 26.90
N TYR A 348 2.48 -20.77 26.44
CA TYR A 348 1.26 -20.13 26.95
C TYR A 348 0.96 -20.49 28.42
N GLU A 349 1.21 -21.73 28.83
CA GLU A 349 1.11 -22.14 30.24
C GLU A 349 2.11 -21.40 31.12
N ARG A 350 3.34 -21.19 30.64
CA ARG A 350 4.33 -20.36 31.33
C ARG A 350 3.85 -18.91 31.43
N LEU A 351 3.29 -18.35 30.37
CA LEU A 351 2.73 -17.00 30.36
C LEU A 351 1.65 -16.85 31.45
N GLY A 352 0.67 -17.76 31.48
CA GLY A 352 -0.37 -17.77 32.50
C GLY A 352 0.14 -18.04 33.93
N LYS A 353 1.22 -18.83 34.09
CA LYS A 353 1.85 -19.06 35.41
C LYS A 353 2.56 -17.81 35.95
N VAL A 354 3.14 -17.00 35.07
CA VAL A 354 3.91 -15.81 35.46
C VAL A 354 3.00 -14.60 35.66
N LEU A 355 2.05 -14.37 34.75
CA LEU A 355 1.23 -13.15 34.72
C LEU A 355 -0.21 -13.36 35.21
N GLY A 356 -0.63 -14.61 35.40
CA GLY A 356 -2.02 -15.00 35.60
C GLY A 356 -2.64 -15.42 34.27
N MET A 357 -3.42 -16.50 34.29
CA MET A 357 -4.16 -16.95 33.10
C MET A 357 -5.40 -16.07 32.93
N ASP A 358 -5.40 -15.23 31.91
CA ASP A 358 -6.53 -14.38 31.53
C ASP A 358 -7.14 -14.80 30.18
N ASP A 359 -8.21 -14.12 29.79
CA ASP A 359 -8.96 -14.43 28.59
C ASP A 359 -8.21 -14.04 27.30
N ASP A 360 -7.26 -13.11 27.39
CA ASP A 360 -6.41 -12.69 26.27
C ASP A 360 -5.41 -13.80 25.92
N ILE A 361 -4.73 -14.36 26.92
CA ILE A 361 -3.84 -15.52 26.76
C ILE A 361 -4.62 -16.72 26.21
N LEU A 362 -5.77 -17.03 26.81
CA LEU A 362 -6.64 -18.11 26.33
C LEU A 362 -7.13 -17.84 24.89
N GLY A 363 -7.39 -16.57 24.54
CA GLY A 363 -7.70 -16.15 23.17
C GLY A 363 -6.57 -16.41 22.19
N SER A 364 -5.34 -16.04 22.52
CA SER A 364 -4.14 -16.34 21.71
C SER A 364 -3.92 -17.85 21.54
N MET A 365 -4.19 -18.65 22.59
CA MET A 365 -4.17 -20.12 22.51
C MET A 365 -5.24 -20.67 21.57
N ALA A 366 -6.49 -20.21 21.73
CA ALA A 366 -7.62 -20.66 20.92
C ALA A 366 -7.48 -20.26 19.45
N ALA A 367 -7.02 -19.03 19.17
CA ALA A 367 -6.76 -18.55 17.83
C ALA A 367 -5.68 -19.37 17.12
N TRP A 368 -4.63 -19.78 17.84
CA TRP A 368 -3.62 -20.69 17.31
C TRP A 368 -4.21 -22.05 16.92
N HIS A 369 -5.02 -22.67 17.80
CA HIS A 369 -5.74 -23.90 17.47
C HIS A 369 -6.67 -23.73 16.27
N LYS A 370 -7.40 -22.61 16.20
CA LYS A 370 -8.26 -22.26 15.06
C LYS A 370 -7.47 -22.18 13.76
N GLY A 371 -6.30 -21.52 13.75
CA GLY A 371 -5.40 -21.46 12.60
C GLY A 371 -4.90 -22.84 12.13
N LYS A 372 -4.79 -23.80 13.04
CA LYS A 372 -4.48 -25.22 12.75
C LYS A 372 -5.71 -26.06 12.38
N LYS A 373 -6.90 -25.45 12.25
CA LYS A 373 -8.20 -26.13 12.04
C LYS A 373 -8.59 -27.10 13.16
N ARG A 374 -8.07 -26.87 14.37
CA ARG A 374 -8.34 -27.64 15.59
C ARG A 374 -9.46 -26.95 16.39
N ILE A 375 -10.64 -26.86 15.78
CA ILE A 375 -11.73 -25.99 16.25
C ILE A 375 -12.28 -26.48 17.61
N ASP A 376 -12.35 -27.79 17.83
CA ASP A 376 -12.82 -28.35 19.10
C ASP A 376 -11.88 -28.02 20.27
N GLN A 377 -10.57 -28.05 20.04
CA GLN A 377 -9.59 -27.60 21.04
C GLN A 377 -9.74 -26.11 21.32
N ALA A 378 -9.98 -25.29 20.29
CA ALA A 378 -10.25 -23.86 20.47
C ALA A 378 -11.51 -23.62 21.31
N ARG A 379 -12.61 -24.37 21.07
CA ARG A 379 -13.85 -24.30 21.87
C ARG A 379 -13.62 -24.68 23.32
N ALA A 380 -12.86 -25.75 23.58
CA ALA A 380 -12.50 -26.17 24.93
C ALA A 380 -11.75 -25.05 25.68
N ILE A 381 -10.92 -24.28 24.98
CA ILE A 381 -10.21 -23.13 25.54
C ILE A 381 -11.18 -21.96 25.80
N TYR A 382 -12.07 -21.63 24.87
CA TYR A 382 -13.09 -20.59 25.10
C TYR A 382 -13.99 -20.90 26.31
N GLY A 383 -14.29 -22.18 26.58
CA GLY A 383 -15.03 -22.59 27.77
C GLY A 383 -14.34 -22.26 29.10
N ARG A 384 -13.01 -22.08 29.08
CA ARG A 384 -12.19 -21.72 30.23
C ARG A 384 -12.17 -20.22 30.52
N TYR A 385 -12.76 -19.38 29.65
CA TYR A 385 -12.79 -17.94 29.87
C TYR A 385 -13.43 -17.58 31.21
N LYS A 386 -12.90 -16.53 31.84
CA LYS A 386 -13.48 -15.90 33.02
C LYS A 386 -14.74 -15.14 32.63
N ASP A 387 -14.69 -14.38 31.54
CA ASP A 387 -15.88 -13.82 30.90
C ASP A 387 -16.63 -14.93 30.15
N LYS A 388 -17.58 -15.55 30.87
CA LYS A 388 -18.41 -16.63 30.33
C LYS A 388 -19.25 -16.20 29.14
N VAL A 389 -19.65 -14.93 29.06
CA VAL A 389 -20.44 -14.43 27.93
C VAL A 389 -19.57 -14.39 26.67
N ASN A 390 -18.38 -13.79 26.76
CA ASN A 390 -17.47 -13.76 25.61
C ASN A 390 -16.98 -15.16 25.20
N GLY A 391 -16.72 -16.05 26.16
CA GLY A 391 -16.37 -17.44 25.90
C GLY A 391 -17.47 -18.20 25.14
N LEU A 392 -18.72 -18.17 25.65
CA LEU A 392 -19.85 -18.83 25.00
C LEU A 392 -20.15 -18.24 23.62
N ARG A 393 -20.03 -16.92 23.46
CA ARG A 393 -20.19 -16.25 22.16
C ARG A 393 -19.15 -16.73 21.15
N ALA A 394 -17.89 -16.88 21.56
CA ALA A 394 -16.83 -17.40 20.68
C ALA A 394 -17.11 -18.86 20.27
N ILE A 395 -17.60 -19.70 21.20
CA ILE A 395 -18.03 -21.07 20.91
C ILE A 395 -19.20 -21.07 19.91
N ALA A 396 -20.24 -20.27 20.15
CA ALA A 396 -21.42 -20.16 19.28
C ALA A 396 -21.03 -19.74 17.84
N SER A 397 -20.20 -18.69 17.73
CA SER A 397 -19.67 -18.23 16.44
C SER A 397 -18.88 -19.33 15.73
N SER A 398 -18.05 -20.09 16.46
CA SER A 398 -17.28 -21.17 15.86
C SER A 398 -18.16 -22.30 15.30
N TYR A 399 -19.28 -22.63 15.93
CA TYR A 399 -20.23 -23.61 15.39
C TYR A 399 -20.96 -23.08 14.15
N ARG A 400 -21.33 -21.79 14.15
CA ARG A 400 -21.95 -21.14 12.99
C ARG A 400 -21.02 -21.10 11.78
N GLU A 401 -19.72 -20.83 11.99
CA GLU A 401 -18.68 -20.89 10.94
C GLU A 401 -18.55 -22.29 10.33
N GLU A 402 -18.65 -23.35 11.14
CA GLU A 402 -18.69 -24.75 10.68
C GLU A 402 -20.04 -25.19 10.11
N LYS A 403 -21.03 -24.27 10.02
CA LYS A 403 -22.41 -24.53 9.61
C LYS A 403 -23.16 -25.54 10.49
N ASN A 404 -22.66 -25.79 11.70
CA ASN A 404 -23.37 -26.56 12.72
C ASN A 404 -24.33 -25.63 13.46
N TYR A 405 -25.41 -25.26 12.78
CA TYR A 405 -26.31 -24.21 13.22
C TYR A 405 -27.10 -24.57 14.49
N GLU A 406 -27.48 -25.84 14.64
CA GLU A 406 -28.18 -26.33 15.83
C GLU A 406 -27.34 -26.16 17.10
N GLU A 407 -26.05 -26.51 17.06
CA GLU A 407 -25.14 -26.30 18.19
C GLU A 407 -24.89 -24.82 18.45
N ALA A 408 -24.70 -24.02 17.40
CA ALA A 408 -24.53 -22.57 17.54
C ALA A 408 -25.71 -21.93 18.27
N VAL A 409 -26.94 -22.28 17.87
CA VAL A 409 -28.15 -21.77 18.54
C VAL A 409 -28.23 -22.25 19.98
N ARG A 410 -27.87 -23.50 20.29
CA ARG A 410 -27.85 -23.96 21.69
C ARG A 410 -26.96 -23.07 22.56
N GLN A 411 -25.78 -22.69 22.07
CA GLN A 411 -24.88 -21.81 22.82
C GLN A 411 -25.44 -20.39 22.97
N TYR A 412 -26.08 -19.83 21.94
CA TYR A 412 -26.76 -18.53 22.06
C TYR A 412 -27.96 -18.56 23.02
N LEU A 413 -28.69 -19.68 23.08
CA LEU A 413 -29.76 -19.86 24.08
C LEU A 413 -29.20 -19.89 25.50
N SER A 414 -28.08 -20.59 25.73
CA SER A 414 -27.38 -20.53 27.03
C SER A 414 -26.91 -19.12 27.39
N LEU A 415 -26.55 -18.29 26.39
CA LEU A 415 -26.19 -16.89 26.61
C LEU A 415 -27.38 -16.05 27.10
N ILE A 416 -28.58 -16.29 26.57
CA ILE A 416 -29.79 -15.59 27.01
C ILE A 416 -30.09 -15.86 28.49
N GLU A 417 -29.88 -17.10 28.94
CA GLU A 417 -30.07 -17.46 30.34
C GLU A 417 -29.07 -16.78 31.28
N LEU A 418 -27.82 -16.66 30.83
CA LEU A 418 -26.71 -16.08 31.59
C LEU A 418 -26.73 -14.54 31.62
N ASP A 419 -27.20 -13.92 30.55
CA ASP A 419 -27.06 -12.49 30.29
C ASP A 419 -28.37 -11.91 29.73
N LYS A 420 -29.35 -11.85 30.63
CA LYS A 420 -30.73 -11.45 30.31
C LYS A 420 -30.85 -10.00 29.86
N ASP A 421 -29.96 -9.13 30.33
CA ASP A 421 -29.96 -7.71 29.98
C ASP A 421 -29.68 -7.47 28.48
N ARG A 422 -29.07 -8.45 27.81
CA ARG A 422 -28.78 -8.43 26.36
C ARG A 422 -29.53 -9.54 25.62
N GLU A 423 -30.67 -10.00 26.15
CA GLU A 423 -31.47 -11.05 25.51
C GLU A 423 -31.80 -10.70 24.05
N ASP A 424 -32.16 -9.45 23.77
CA ASP A 424 -32.46 -8.97 22.42
C ASP A 424 -31.31 -9.18 21.42
N GLN A 425 -30.06 -8.96 21.87
CA GLN A 425 -28.87 -9.13 21.04
C GLN A 425 -28.65 -10.62 20.74
N TRP A 426 -28.76 -11.48 21.74
CA TRP A 426 -28.56 -12.92 21.56
C TRP A 426 -29.66 -13.57 20.73
N GLN A 427 -30.92 -13.14 20.91
CA GLN A 427 -32.04 -13.58 20.08
C GLN A 427 -31.86 -13.15 18.61
N ARG A 428 -31.27 -11.97 18.36
CA ARG A 428 -30.90 -11.55 16.99
C ARG A 428 -29.83 -12.45 16.37
N ASP A 429 -28.84 -12.88 17.15
CA ASP A 429 -27.83 -13.84 16.67
C ASP A 429 -28.43 -15.23 16.41
N VAL A 430 -29.40 -15.69 17.22
CA VAL A 430 -30.19 -16.91 16.97
C VAL A 430 -30.96 -16.79 15.65
N VAL A 431 -31.66 -15.67 15.42
CA VAL A 431 -32.35 -15.39 14.15
C VAL A 431 -31.38 -15.47 12.97
N GLY A 432 -30.24 -14.77 13.06
CA GLY A 432 -29.22 -14.77 12.00
C GLY A 432 -28.73 -16.17 11.68
N THR A 433 -28.51 -16.98 12.73
CA THR A 433 -28.08 -18.38 12.61
C THR A 433 -29.15 -19.24 11.92
N TRP A 434 -30.44 -19.08 12.27
CA TRP A 434 -31.52 -19.80 11.60
C TRP A 434 -31.73 -19.37 10.15
N ARG A 435 -31.51 -18.10 9.83
CA ARG A 435 -31.56 -17.59 8.46
C ARG A 435 -30.44 -18.20 7.61
N ASP A 436 -29.22 -18.29 8.13
CA ASP A 436 -28.09 -18.94 7.44
C ASP A 436 -28.34 -20.43 7.20
N ALA A 437 -29.04 -21.09 8.14
CA ALA A 437 -29.49 -22.47 8.04
C ALA A 437 -30.69 -22.68 7.09
N ALA A 438 -31.25 -21.60 6.53
CA ALA A 438 -32.52 -21.59 5.80
C ALA A 438 -33.71 -22.23 6.58
N LYS A 439 -33.65 -22.22 7.92
CA LYS A 439 -34.72 -22.71 8.81
C LYS A 439 -35.70 -21.56 9.11
N TRP A 440 -36.44 -21.15 8.08
CA TRP A 440 -37.27 -19.95 8.10
C TRP A 440 -38.35 -19.96 9.20
N ASP A 441 -39.00 -21.10 9.47
CA ASP A 441 -40.02 -21.17 10.54
C ASP A 441 -39.42 -20.93 11.93
N LYS A 442 -38.21 -21.45 12.19
CA LYS A 442 -37.49 -21.20 13.46
C LYS A 442 -37.05 -19.74 13.57
N ALA A 443 -36.59 -19.14 12.47
CA ALA A 443 -36.25 -17.72 12.43
C ALA A 443 -37.48 -16.84 12.72
N ILE A 444 -38.64 -17.16 12.11
CA ILE A 444 -39.91 -16.45 12.35
C ILE A 444 -40.33 -16.57 13.82
N ALA A 445 -40.28 -17.77 14.40
CA ALA A 445 -40.60 -17.97 15.81
C ALA A 445 -39.68 -17.13 16.73
N THR A 446 -38.39 -17.04 16.40
CA THR A 446 -37.44 -16.24 17.17
C THR A 446 -37.69 -14.73 17.00
N TYR A 447 -38.03 -14.25 15.79
CA TYR A 447 -38.47 -12.87 15.61
C TYR A 447 -39.74 -12.54 16.40
N GLN A 448 -40.68 -13.48 16.52
CA GLN A 448 -41.88 -13.28 17.34
C GLN A 448 -41.54 -13.13 18.82
N THR A 449 -40.48 -13.76 19.31
CA THR A 449 -39.92 -13.50 20.65
C THR A 449 -39.31 -12.10 20.72
N LEU A 450 -38.51 -11.71 19.72
CA LEU A 450 -37.90 -10.37 19.65
C LEU A 450 -38.92 -9.24 19.66
N LEU A 451 -40.08 -9.42 19.01
CA LEU A 451 -41.19 -8.44 19.06
C LEU A 451 -41.72 -8.18 20.49
N LYS A 452 -41.48 -9.10 21.44
CA LYS A 452 -41.86 -8.96 22.84
C LYS A 452 -40.72 -8.41 23.69
N VAL A 453 -39.49 -8.83 23.41
CA VAL A 453 -38.29 -8.48 24.19
C VAL A 453 -37.74 -7.10 23.83
N ASP A 454 -37.78 -6.72 22.54
CA ASP A 454 -37.37 -5.41 22.03
C ASP A 454 -38.48 -4.82 21.13
N PRO A 455 -39.53 -4.24 21.73
CA PRO A 455 -40.64 -3.66 20.97
C PRO A 455 -40.23 -2.45 20.11
N ASP A 456 -39.12 -1.77 20.43
CA ASP A 456 -38.69 -0.56 19.73
C ASP A 456 -38.25 -0.87 18.29
N ARG A 457 -37.75 -2.08 18.05
CA ARG A 457 -37.39 -2.58 16.72
C ARG A 457 -38.50 -3.38 16.04
N TYR A 458 -39.76 -3.16 16.45
CA TYR A 458 -40.96 -3.83 15.90
C TYR A 458 -41.01 -3.87 14.37
N SER A 459 -40.71 -2.74 13.72
CA SER A 459 -40.71 -2.64 12.25
C SER A 459 -39.64 -3.53 11.61
N ASP A 460 -38.40 -3.49 12.11
CA ASP A 460 -37.28 -4.28 11.60
C ASP A 460 -37.54 -5.79 11.71
N TYR A 461 -38.14 -6.23 12.82
CA TYR A 461 -38.45 -7.63 13.03
C TYR A 461 -39.60 -8.11 12.14
N ASN A 462 -40.63 -7.29 11.93
CA ASN A 462 -41.69 -7.61 10.98
C ASN A 462 -41.17 -7.67 9.54
N TRP A 463 -40.22 -6.82 9.18
CA TRP A 463 -39.51 -6.92 7.92
C TRP A 463 -38.79 -8.27 7.79
N GLY A 464 -38.03 -8.66 8.82
CA GLY A 464 -37.34 -9.95 8.86
C GLY A 464 -38.28 -11.16 8.75
N ILE A 465 -39.45 -11.11 9.40
CA ILE A 465 -40.50 -12.14 9.28
C ILE A 465 -41.04 -12.18 7.85
N ALA A 466 -41.32 -11.02 7.25
CA ALA A 466 -41.83 -10.91 5.89
C ALA A 466 -40.84 -11.53 4.87
N GLU A 467 -39.54 -11.25 5.01
CA GLU A 467 -38.50 -11.85 4.17
C GLU A 467 -38.44 -13.37 4.33
N CYS A 468 -38.54 -13.88 5.56
CA CYS A 468 -38.55 -15.33 5.80
C CYS A 468 -39.77 -15.99 5.12
N ARG A 469 -40.95 -15.38 5.21
CA ARG A 469 -42.18 -15.85 4.54
C ARG A 469 -42.07 -15.78 3.01
N GLU A 470 -41.44 -14.73 2.49
CA GLU A 470 -41.14 -14.56 1.07
C GLU A 470 -40.24 -15.71 0.57
N ARG A 471 -39.18 -16.05 1.31
CA ARG A 471 -38.31 -17.21 1.00
C ARG A 471 -39.03 -18.54 1.03
N GLN A 472 -40.08 -18.66 1.84
CA GLN A 472 -40.97 -19.83 1.87
C GLN A 472 -42.05 -19.80 0.77
N SER A 473 -42.09 -18.78 -0.09
CA SER A 473 -43.17 -18.54 -1.07
C SER A 473 -44.57 -18.39 -0.43
N LYS A 474 -44.65 -18.03 0.86
CA LYS A 474 -45.89 -17.72 1.57
C LYS A 474 -46.29 -16.26 1.32
N TRP A 475 -46.57 -15.93 0.06
CA TRP A 475 -46.72 -14.56 -0.42
C TRP A 475 -47.80 -13.75 0.32
N ASN A 476 -48.96 -14.36 0.60
CA ASN A 476 -50.04 -13.67 1.32
C ASN A 476 -49.61 -13.29 2.75
N GLU A 477 -48.93 -14.19 3.47
CA GLU A 477 -48.46 -13.93 4.83
C GLU A 477 -47.29 -12.92 4.83
N ALA A 478 -46.41 -12.97 3.82
CA ALA A 478 -45.34 -12.00 3.65
C ALA A 478 -45.91 -10.58 3.44
N ILE A 479 -46.96 -10.44 2.63
CA ILE A 479 -47.67 -9.17 2.44
C ILE A 479 -48.23 -8.64 3.76
N LEU A 480 -48.84 -9.49 4.58
CA LEU A 480 -49.37 -9.08 5.89
C LEU A 480 -48.25 -8.59 6.82
N SER A 481 -47.10 -9.25 6.83
CA SER A 481 -45.94 -8.82 7.63
C SER A 481 -45.32 -7.52 7.12
N TYR A 482 -45.14 -7.36 5.79
CA TYR A 482 -44.60 -6.12 5.23
C TYR A 482 -45.48 -4.90 5.55
N ARG A 483 -46.81 -5.08 5.67
CA ARG A 483 -47.73 -4.01 6.10
C ARG A 483 -47.52 -3.55 7.55
N GLN A 484 -46.88 -4.37 8.38
CA GLN A 484 -46.57 -4.05 9.79
C GLN A 484 -45.21 -3.35 9.94
N THR A 485 -44.62 -2.88 8.84
CA THR A 485 -43.33 -2.18 8.85
C THR A 485 -43.53 -0.71 8.51
N ASP A 486 -42.63 0.14 8.98
CA ASP A 486 -42.51 1.56 8.62
C ASP A 486 -41.52 1.81 7.47
N ASN A 487 -40.92 0.74 6.91
CA ASN A 487 -39.91 0.79 5.84
C ASN A 487 -40.53 1.13 4.47
N PHE A 488 -41.25 2.24 4.39
CA PHE A 488 -41.81 2.78 3.17
C PHE A 488 -40.78 3.72 2.52
N PRO A 489 -40.59 3.66 1.19
CA PRO A 489 -41.43 2.97 0.21
C PRO A 489 -40.96 1.54 -0.16
N GLU A 490 -39.91 0.98 0.45
CA GLU A 490 -39.38 -0.33 0.05
C GLU A 490 -40.38 -1.48 0.33
N ALA A 491 -41.15 -1.38 1.42
CA ALA A 491 -42.24 -2.31 1.73
C ALA A 491 -43.26 -2.40 0.57
N TYR A 492 -43.59 -1.28 -0.07
CA TYR A 492 -44.50 -1.28 -1.22
C TYR A 492 -43.92 -2.06 -2.41
N PHE A 493 -42.62 -1.93 -2.68
CA PHE A 493 -41.97 -2.71 -3.73
C PHE A 493 -42.01 -4.21 -3.41
N ARG A 494 -41.66 -4.62 -2.18
CA ARG A 494 -41.64 -6.04 -1.79
C ARG A 494 -43.05 -6.64 -1.79
N MET A 495 -44.05 -5.92 -1.30
CA MET A 495 -45.45 -6.34 -1.38
C MET A 495 -45.92 -6.44 -2.84
N ALA A 496 -45.56 -5.50 -3.71
CA ALA A 496 -45.88 -5.57 -5.13
C ALA A 496 -45.26 -6.83 -5.77
N GLU A 497 -44.01 -7.16 -5.44
CA GLU A 497 -43.39 -8.42 -5.89
C GLU A 497 -44.12 -9.66 -5.39
N CYS A 498 -44.58 -9.67 -4.14
CA CYS A 498 -45.41 -10.76 -3.63
C CYS A 498 -46.73 -10.87 -4.42
N HIS A 499 -47.38 -9.74 -4.72
CA HIS A 499 -48.57 -9.70 -5.57
C HIS A 499 -48.31 -10.18 -7.01
N ARG A 500 -47.11 -9.89 -7.55
CA ARG A 500 -46.64 -10.40 -8.84
C ARG A 500 -46.62 -11.92 -8.87
N HIS A 501 -46.06 -12.55 -7.84
CA HIS A 501 -46.03 -14.01 -7.71
C HIS A 501 -47.43 -14.62 -7.59
N LEU A 502 -48.37 -13.89 -6.96
CA LEU A 502 -49.78 -14.26 -6.87
C LEU A 502 -50.58 -13.95 -8.16
N LYS A 503 -49.96 -13.36 -9.19
CA LYS A 503 -50.61 -12.83 -10.40
C LYS A 503 -51.72 -11.81 -10.11
N LYS A 504 -51.65 -11.13 -8.96
CA LYS A 504 -52.54 -10.05 -8.52
C LYS A 504 -51.99 -8.71 -9.00
N TRP A 505 -52.04 -8.52 -10.33
CA TRP A 505 -51.35 -7.42 -11.00
C TRP A 505 -51.86 -6.05 -10.58
N ASN A 506 -53.18 -5.91 -10.38
CA ASN A 506 -53.81 -4.63 -10.04
C ASN A 506 -53.37 -4.16 -8.64
N GLU A 507 -53.34 -5.06 -7.67
CA GLU A 507 -52.92 -4.79 -6.30
C GLU A 507 -51.43 -4.40 -6.24
N GLY A 508 -50.58 -5.09 -7.00
CA GLY A 508 -49.18 -4.70 -7.15
C GLY A 508 -49.02 -3.33 -7.79
N LEU A 509 -49.81 -3.00 -8.81
CA LEU A 509 -49.80 -1.69 -9.46
C LEU A 509 -50.27 -0.57 -8.52
N ILE A 510 -51.24 -0.82 -7.64
CA ILE A 510 -51.68 0.16 -6.62
C ILE A 510 -50.51 0.50 -5.70
N LEU A 511 -49.81 -0.52 -5.18
CA LEU A 511 -48.66 -0.33 -4.29
C LEU A 511 -47.49 0.39 -4.98
N LEU A 512 -47.20 0.06 -6.24
CA LEU A 512 -46.16 0.76 -6.99
C LEU A 512 -46.55 2.21 -7.31
N ASN A 513 -47.83 2.51 -7.49
CA ASN A 513 -48.30 3.89 -7.62
C ASN A 513 -48.17 4.67 -6.30
N GLN A 514 -48.41 4.02 -5.16
CA GLN A 514 -48.13 4.61 -3.84
C GLN A 514 -46.63 4.86 -3.67
N ALA A 515 -45.78 3.89 -4.00
CA ALA A 515 -44.32 4.06 -3.98
C ALA A 515 -43.87 5.22 -4.88
N ARG A 516 -44.51 5.39 -6.04
CA ARG A 516 -44.20 6.48 -6.99
C ARG A 516 -44.48 7.88 -6.42
N SER A 517 -45.31 8.02 -5.39
CA SER A 517 -45.54 9.31 -4.73
C SER A 517 -44.35 9.79 -3.88
N HIS A 518 -43.36 8.92 -3.63
CA HIS A 518 -42.13 9.28 -2.94
C HIS A 518 -41.01 9.63 -3.94
N ASP A 519 -40.63 10.91 -3.99
CA ASP A 519 -39.71 11.46 -5.00
C ASP A 519 -38.42 10.67 -5.17
N LYS A 520 -37.81 10.21 -4.07
CA LYS A 520 -36.53 9.49 -4.08
C LYS A 520 -36.55 8.16 -4.83
N VAL A 521 -37.72 7.57 -5.06
CA VAL A 521 -37.89 6.28 -5.74
C VAL A 521 -38.91 6.34 -6.88
N ALA A 522 -39.39 7.53 -7.21
CA ALA A 522 -40.49 7.71 -8.17
C ALA A 522 -40.13 7.21 -9.58
N ASP A 523 -38.85 7.31 -9.94
CA ASP A 523 -38.27 6.78 -11.17
C ASP A 523 -38.25 5.24 -11.20
N ARG A 524 -37.75 4.60 -10.14
CA ARG A 524 -37.77 3.14 -9.94
C ARG A 524 -39.19 2.62 -9.96
N ALA A 525 -40.11 3.29 -9.27
CA ALA A 525 -41.52 2.92 -9.21
C ALA A 525 -42.18 3.00 -10.59
N GLN A 526 -41.97 4.08 -11.34
CA GLN A 526 -42.52 4.24 -12.69
C GLN A 526 -41.98 3.17 -13.65
N HIS A 527 -40.68 2.86 -13.57
CA HIS A 527 -40.10 1.76 -14.35
C HIS A 527 -40.72 0.42 -13.97
N ARG A 528 -40.91 0.14 -12.67
CA ARG A 528 -41.49 -1.12 -12.20
C ARG A 528 -42.97 -1.25 -12.58
N ILE A 529 -43.74 -0.16 -12.60
CA ILE A 529 -45.12 -0.13 -13.11
C ILE A 529 -45.17 -0.57 -14.58
N ALA A 530 -44.24 -0.08 -15.40
CA ALA A 530 -44.15 -0.48 -16.81
C ALA A 530 -43.89 -1.98 -16.96
N GLN A 531 -42.98 -2.54 -16.16
CA GLN A 531 -42.72 -3.98 -16.11
C GLN A 531 -43.95 -4.77 -15.65
N PHE A 532 -44.74 -4.27 -14.68
CA PHE A 532 -45.98 -4.93 -14.25
C PHE A 532 -47.04 -4.95 -15.35
N TYR A 533 -47.23 -3.85 -16.08
CA TYR A 533 -48.14 -3.86 -17.23
C TYR A 533 -47.69 -4.86 -18.29
N GLU A 534 -46.39 -4.93 -18.56
CA GLU A 534 -45.83 -5.88 -19.52
C GLU A 534 -46.09 -7.34 -19.09
N MET A 535 -45.80 -7.68 -17.83
CA MET A 535 -46.03 -9.02 -17.29
C MET A 535 -47.52 -9.40 -17.22
N SER A 536 -48.40 -8.42 -17.06
CA SER A 536 -49.86 -8.61 -17.10
C SER A 536 -50.44 -8.73 -18.52
N GLY A 537 -49.60 -8.66 -19.57
CA GLY A 537 -50.02 -8.73 -20.98
C GLY A 537 -50.53 -7.42 -21.57
N GLN A 538 -50.52 -6.32 -20.82
CA GLN A 538 -51.01 -5.00 -21.26
C GLN A 538 -49.90 -4.20 -21.97
N LYS A 539 -49.52 -4.65 -23.17
CA LYS A 539 -48.38 -4.14 -23.95
C LYS A 539 -48.43 -2.63 -24.18
N GLU A 540 -49.58 -2.08 -24.55
CA GLU A 540 -49.72 -0.65 -24.88
C GLU A 540 -49.49 0.22 -23.63
N LYS A 541 -50.00 -0.22 -22.47
CA LYS A 541 -49.81 0.47 -21.19
C LYS A 541 -48.35 0.37 -20.71
N ALA A 542 -47.69 -0.77 -20.96
CA ALA A 542 -46.28 -0.95 -20.66
C ALA A 542 -45.40 0.03 -21.45
N ILE A 543 -45.58 0.09 -22.78
CA ILE A 543 -44.85 1.01 -23.67
C ILE A 543 -45.03 2.46 -23.20
N LYS A 544 -46.27 2.90 -22.98
CA LYS A 544 -46.56 4.25 -22.47
C LYS A 544 -45.87 4.51 -21.13
N SER A 545 -45.86 3.55 -20.23
CA SER A 545 -45.24 3.71 -18.90
C SER A 545 -43.71 3.76 -18.97
N PHE A 546 -43.07 3.00 -19.85
CA PHE A 546 -41.64 3.11 -20.12
C PHE A 546 -41.29 4.47 -20.73
N GLN A 547 -42.08 4.95 -21.70
CA GLN A 547 -41.91 6.30 -22.28
C GLN A 547 -42.02 7.40 -21.22
N VAL A 548 -42.99 7.27 -20.30
CA VAL A 548 -43.11 8.20 -19.16
C VAL A 548 -41.88 8.15 -18.25
N THR A 549 -41.28 6.99 -18.03
CA THR A 549 -40.03 6.87 -17.27
C THR A 549 -38.92 7.69 -17.93
N CYS A 550 -38.74 7.52 -19.25
CA CYS A 550 -37.74 8.26 -20.03
C CYS A 550 -37.98 9.78 -20.01
N LYS A 551 -39.25 10.20 -20.15
CA LYS A 551 -39.62 11.62 -20.24
C LYS A 551 -39.56 12.35 -18.91
N LYS A 552 -40.05 11.73 -17.83
CA LYS A 552 -40.12 12.37 -16.50
C LYS A 552 -38.82 12.29 -15.71
N TYR A 553 -37.99 11.27 -15.96
CA TYR A 553 -36.76 11.05 -15.20
C TYR A 553 -35.54 10.89 -16.12
N PRO A 554 -35.26 11.85 -17.03
CA PRO A 554 -34.29 11.67 -18.10
C PRO A 554 -32.85 11.41 -17.61
N LYS A 555 -32.51 11.88 -16.40
CA LYS A 555 -31.19 11.68 -15.76
C LYS A 555 -31.10 10.41 -14.90
N SER A 556 -32.17 9.62 -14.77
CA SER A 556 -32.18 8.39 -13.97
C SER A 556 -31.61 7.20 -14.74
N ARG A 557 -30.90 6.30 -14.05
CA ARG A 557 -30.51 4.99 -14.60
C ARG A 557 -31.71 4.21 -15.15
N TYR A 558 -32.89 4.37 -14.54
CA TYR A 558 -34.10 3.67 -14.96
C TYR A 558 -34.67 4.21 -16.27
N ALA A 559 -34.38 5.46 -16.64
CA ALA A 559 -34.71 5.98 -17.96
C ALA A 559 -33.83 5.34 -19.04
N SER A 560 -32.52 5.21 -18.82
CA SER A 560 -31.64 4.50 -19.75
C SER A 560 -32.05 3.03 -19.92
N ILE A 561 -32.37 2.34 -18.82
CA ILE A 561 -32.86 0.95 -18.86
C ILE A 561 -34.20 0.86 -19.62
N SER A 562 -35.13 1.78 -19.37
CA SER A 562 -36.43 1.82 -20.06
C SER A 562 -36.29 2.10 -21.55
N HIS A 563 -35.39 3.04 -21.93
CA HIS A 563 -35.11 3.36 -23.32
C HIS A 563 -34.52 2.16 -24.07
N ALA A 564 -33.52 1.51 -23.49
CA ALA A 564 -32.93 0.30 -24.07
C ALA A 564 -33.96 -0.82 -24.22
N HIS A 565 -34.82 -1.05 -23.22
CA HIS A 565 -35.91 -2.02 -23.29
C HIS A 565 -36.94 -1.69 -24.38
N LEU A 566 -37.33 -0.42 -24.52
CA LEU A 566 -38.22 0.04 -25.59
C LEU A 566 -37.63 -0.20 -26.98
N GLN A 567 -36.36 0.12 -27.17
CA GLN A 567 -35.67 -0.06 -28.44
C GLN A 567 -35.54 -1.54 -28.79
N THR A 568 -35.05 -2.35 -27.85
CA THR A 568 -34.74 -3.77 -28.09
C THR A 568 -35.99 -4.64 -28.23
N LYS A 569 -36.99 -4.45 -27.37
CA LYS A 569 -38.16 -5.33 -27.33
C LYS A 569 -39.32 -4.84 -28.20
N TYR A 570 -39.45 -3.52 -28.35
CA TYR A 570 -40.57 -2.92 -29.06
C TYR A 570 -40.17 -2.18 -30.34
N GLY A 571 -38.87 -2.02 -30.63
CA GLY A 571 -38.40 -1.26 -31.79
C GLY A 571 -38.66 0.25 -31.67
N ILE A 572 -38.92 0.75 -30.46
CA ILE A 572 -39.30 2.14 -30.22
C ILE A 572 -38.10 2.90 -29.67
N SER A 573 -37.61 3.88 -30.42
CA SER A 573 -36.62 4.84 -29.92
C SER A 573 -37.32 6.04 -29.28
N VAL A 574 -36.82 6.48 -28.12
CA VAL A 574 -37.31 7.66 -27.39
C VAL A 574 -36.14 8.59 -27.13
N THR A 575 -36.23 9.86 -27.51
CA THR A 575 -35.19 10.83 -27.14
C THR A 575 -35.21 11.07 -25.63
N LEU A 576 -34.15 10.63 -24.94
CA LEU A 576 -33.88 11.07 -23.57
C LEU A 576 -33.51 12.55 -23.70
N GLY A 577 -34.39 13.46 -23.27
CA GLY A 577 -34.22 14.90 -23.48
C GLY A 577 -32.80 15.33 -23.11
N GLY A 578 -32.08 15.89 -24.09
CA GLY A 578 -30.76 16.46 -23.87
C GLY A 578 -30.86 17.54 -22.79
N ALA A 579 -29.90 17.53 -21.87
CA ALA A 579 -29.78 18.57 -20.86
C ALA A 579 -29.65 19.94 -21.55
N THR A 580 -30.68 20.78 -21.45
CA THR A 580 -30.44 22.20 -21.24
C THR A 580 -30.29 22.37 -19.74
N ASP A 581 -29.07 22.72 -19.33
CA ASP A 581 -28.78 23.16 -17.98
C ASP A 581 -29.60 24.42 -17.68
N GLU A 582 -30.42 24.37 -16.63
CA GLU A 582 -30.90 25.53 -15.87
C GLU A 582 -30.51 25.34 -14.40
#